data_AF-A0A964TI71-F1
#
_entry.id   AF-A0A964TI71-F1
#
_cell.length_a   1.000
_cell.length_b   1.000
_cell.length_c   1.000
_cell.angle_alpha   90.00
_cell.angle_beta   90.00
_cell.angle_gamma   90.00
#
_symmetry.space_group_name_H-M   'P 1'
#
loop_
_entity.id
_entity.type
_entity.pdbx_description
1 polymer ?
#
loop_
_entity_poly.entity_id
_entity_poly.type
_entity_poly.pdbx_seq_one_letter_code
_entity_poly.pdbx_strand_id
1 'polypeptide(L)'
;MMVHASGAACRGQASLERPPSALSIPDGGFLGLPPTGRFVTMRVMDFYLHHEGLIRGNWLPIDLVDLLRQMCVDVFGRLRALLAGRGQSQGGDG
;
A
#
# COMPACT_ATOMS: atom_id res chain seq x y z
N MET A 1 16.25 -6.19 -0.47
CA MET A 1 15.56 -5.80 0.77
C MET A 1 14.15 -6.35 0.72
N MET A 2 13.86 -7.45 1.41
CA MET A 2 12.58 -8.15 1.33
C MET A 2 11.61 -7.53 2.36
N VAL A 3 10.49 -6.97 1.88
CA VAL A 3 9.47 -6.35 2.74
C VAL A 3 8.58 -7.46 3.28
N HIS A 4 8.84 -7.92 4.50
CA HIS A 4 8.00 -8.95 5.14
C HIS A 4 6.62 -8.38 5.53
N ALA A 5 5.56 -9.09 5.17
CA ALA A 5 4.22 -8.80 5.64
C ALA A 5 4.15 -8.91 7.18
N SER A 6 3.47 -7.98 7.84
CA SER A 6 3.28 -7.99 9.29
C SER A 6 1.98 -8.71 9.62
N GLY A 7 2.06 -9.81 10.38
CA GLY A 7 0.88 -10.54 10.86
C GLY A 7 -0.06 -9.68 11.71
N ALA A 8 0.43 -8.59 12.32
CA ALA A 8 -0.41 -7.63 13.04
C ALA A 8 -1.30 -6.79 12.11
N ALA A 9 -0.84 -6.49 10.90
CA ALA A 9 -1.59 -5.71 9.92
C ALA A 9 -2.74 -6.53 9.27
N CYS A 10 -2.58 -7.86 9.17
CA CYS A 10 -3.64 -8.76 8.69
C CYS A 10 -4.74 -9.06 9.74
N ARG A 11 -4.49 -8.87 11.04
CA ARG A 11 -5.40 -9.33 12.11
C ARG A 11 -6.74 -8.58 12.05
N GLY A 12 -7.84 -9.34 11.96
CA GLY A 12 -9.21 -8.81 11.96
C GLY A 12 -9.76 -8.36 10.60
N GLN A 13 -8.97 -8.42 9.52
CA GLN A 13 -9.44 -8.15 8.16
C GLN A 13 -9.70 -9.48 7.45
N ALA A 14 -10.76 -10.20 7.82
CA ALA A 14 -11.31 -11.27 6.99
C ALA A 14 -12.66 -10.78 6.49
N SER A 15 -12.71 -10.23 5.28
CA SER A 15 -14.00 -9.88 4.69
C SER A 15 -14.59 -11.15 4.08
N LEU A 16 -15.78 -11.51 4.56
CA LEU A 16 -16.45 -12.79 4.32
C LEU A 16 -16.97 -12.95 2.88
N GLU A 17 -17.02 -11.90 2.06
CA GLU A 17 -17.47 -11.97 0.67
C GLU A 17 -16.70 -11.00 -0.23
N ARG A 18 -16.54 -11.36 -1.51
CA ARG A 18 -15.81 -10.57 -2.52
C ARG A 18 -16.71 -9.42 -3.04
N PRO A 19 -16.42 -8.14 -2.74
CA PRO A 19 -17.18 -7.04 -3.31
C PRO A 19 -16.97 -6.93 -4.84
N PRO A 20 -17.87 -6.29 -5.60
CA PRO A 20 -17.73 -6.14 -7.05
C PRO A 20 -16.42 -5.45 -7.47
N SER A 21 -15.90 -4.53 -6.64
CA SER A 21 -14.65 -3.81 -6.86
C SER A 21 -13.40 -4.54 -6.34
N ALA A 22 -13.53 -5.77 -5.84
CA ALA A 22 -12.39 -6.53 -5.36
C ALA A 22 -11.52 -7.07 -6.49
N LEU A 23 -10.23 -6.80 -6.35
CA LEU A 23 -9.14 -7.18 -7.21
C LEU A 23 -8.33 -8.30 -6.54
N SER A 24 -7.89 -9.26 -7.34
CA SER A 24 -6.89 -10.25 -6.92
C SER A 24 -5.50 -9.71 -7.22
N ILE A 25 -4.58 -9.83 -6.26
CA ILE A 25 -3.15 -9.63 -6.53
C ILE A 25 -2.65 -10.81 -7.38
N PRO A 26 -1.96 -10.59 -8.51
CA PRO A 26 -1.41 -11.66 -9.33
C PRO A 26 -0.41 -12.54 -8.57
N ASP A 27 -0.17 -13.76 -9.05
CA ASP A 27 0.78 -14.70 -8.42
C ASP A 27 2.22 -14.17 -8.39
N GLY A 28 2.58 -13.31 -9.34
CA GLY A 28 3.85 -12.57 -9.34
C GLY A 28 3.97 -11.48 -8.27
N GLY A 29 2.92 -11.28 -7.48
CA GLY A 29 2.87 -10.27 -6.42
C GLY A 29 2.54 -8.87 -6.93
N PHE A 30 2.77 -7.87 -6.08
CA PHE A 30 2.55 -6.46 -6.39
C PHE A 30 3.64 -5.59 -5.79
N LEU A 31 4.30 -4.77 -6.60
CA LEU A 31 5.41 -3.88 -6.20
C LEU A 31 6.52 -4.59 -5.40
N GLY A 32 6.86 -5.82 -5.78
CA GLY A 32 7.88 -6.63 -5.10
C GLY A 32 7.42 -7.27 -3.79
N LEU A 33 6.14 -7.16 -3.44
CA LEU A 33 5.52 -7.91 -2.35
C LEU A 33 4.95 -9.23 -2.88
N PRO A 34 5.10 -10.34 -2.14
CA PRO A 34 4.48 -11.60 -2.51
C PRO A 34 2.95 -11.50 -2.51
N PRO A 35 2.26 -12.37 -3.27
CA PRO A 35 0.81 -12.46 -3.20
C PRO A 35 0.37 -12.85 -1.79
N THR A 36 -0.74 -12.28 -1.34
CA THR A 36 -1.30 -12.53 0.00
C THR A 36 -2.45 -13.53 -0.02
N GLY A 37 -2.90 -13.97 -1.20
CA GLY A 37 -4.08 -14.83 -1.37
C GLY A 37 -5.41 -14.14 -1.02
N ARG A 38 -5.39 -12.81 -0.85
CA ARG A 38 -6.53 -12.01 -0.42
C ARG A 38 -7.00 -11.10 -1.54
N PHE A 39 -8.31 -10.84 -1.56
CA PHE A 39 -8.86 -9.77 -2.37
C PHE A 39 -8.60 -8.42 -1.72
N VAL A 40 -8.34 -7.42 -2.55
CA VAL A 40 -8.16 -6.02 -2.15
C VAL A 40 -9.14 -5.14 -2.92
N THR A 41 -9.53 -4.03 -2.33
CA THR A 41 -10.27 -2.97 -3.02
C THR A 41 -9.32 -1.80 -3.27
N MET A 42 -9.46 -1.15 -4.42
CA MET A 42 -8.58 -0.03 -4.79
C MET A 42 -9.37 1.27 -4.79
N ARG A 43 -8.90 2.23 -3.99
CA ARG A 43 -9.42 3.60 -3.98
C ARG A 43 -8.56 4.41 -4.94
N VAL A 44 -9.19 4.89 -6.00
CA VAL A 44 -8.54 5.66 -7.06
C VAL A 44 -9.34 6.91 -7.38
N MET A 45 -8.66 7.88 -7.96
CA MET A 45 -9.26 9.06 -8.55
C MET A 45 -8.62 9.27 -9.92
N ASP A 46 -9.40 9.66 -10.93
CA ASP A 46 -8.90 9.93 -12.27
C ASP A 46 -9.06 11.42 -12.59
N PHE A 47 -7.98 12.04 -13.06
CA PHE A 47 -7.99 13.39 -13.62
C PHE A 47 -7.59 13.33 -15.08
N TYR A 48 -8.52 13.65 -15.97
CA TYR A 48 -8.25 13.69 -17.40
C TYR A 48 -7.99 15.12 -17.86
N LEU A 49 -6.86 15.34 -18.55
CA LEU A 49 -6.71 16.50 -19.41
C LEU A 49 -7.31 16.16 -20.77
N HIS A 50 -8.38 16.85 -21.11
CA HIS A 50 -9.07 16.69 -22.38
C HIS A 50 -8.76 17.87 -23.32
N HIS A 51 -8.47 17.58 -24.59
CA HIS A 51 -8.25 18.59 -25.63
C HIS A 51 -8.60 18.03 -27.02
N GLU A 52 -9.36 18.81 -27.80
CA GLU A 52 -9.83 18.47 -29.15
C GLU A 52 -10.59 17.12 -29.23
N GLY A 53 -11.45 16.84 -28.25
CA GLY A 53 -12.21 15.58 -28.24
C GLY A 53 -11.40 14.36 -27.79
N LEU A 54 -10.13 14.54 -27.39
CA LEU A 54 -9.21 13.46 -27.00
C LEU A 54 -8.68 13.64 -25.59
N ILE A 55 -8.42 12.53 -24.90
CA ILE A 55 -7.69 12.50 -23.63
C ILE A 55 -6.20 12.68 -23.95
N ARG A 56 -5.63 13.81 -23.53
CA ARG A 56 -4.20 14.12 -23.70
C ARG A 56 -3.37 13.76 -22.47
N GLY A 57 -4.02 13.60 -21.32
CA GLY A 57 -3.36 13.17 -20.09
C GLY A 57 -4.35 12.51 -19.15
N ASN A 58 -3.86 11.56 -18.36
CA ASN A 58 -4.56 10.98 -17.22
C ASN A 58 -3.62 10.98 -16.02
N TRP A 59 -4.04 11.59 -14.91
CA TRP A 59 -3.37 11.45 -13.62
C TRP A 59 -4.25 10.62 -12.70
N LEU A 60 -3.70 9.50 -12.25
CA LEU A 60 -4.40 8.53 -11.41
C LEU A 60 -3.76 8.48 -10.01
N PRO A 61 -4.19 9.34 -9.06
CA PRO A 61 -3.89 9.13 -7.66
C PRO A 61 -4.46 7.80 -7.16
N ILE A 62 -3.61 7.00 -6.52
CA ILE A 62 -3.98 5.71 -5.91
C ILE A 62 -3.67 5.78 -4.42
N ASP A 63 -4.61 5.36 -3.58
CA ASP A 63 -4.35 5.19 -2.15
C ASP A 63 -3.50 3.92 -1.89
N LEU A 64 -2.20 4.06 -2.11
CA LEU A 64 -1.24 2.97 -1.94
C LEU A 64 -1.11 2.56 -0.46
N VAL A 65 -1.34 3.47 0.48
CA VAL A 65 -1.24 3.20 1.92
C VAL A 65 -2.28 2.18 2.35
N ASP A 66 -3.53 2.40 1.95
CA ASP A 66 -4.61 1.48 2.24
C ASP A 66 -4.47 0.15 1.48
N LEU A 67 -4.05 0.19 0.21
CA LEU A 67 -3.77 -1.02 -0.56
C LEU A 67 -2.70 -1.90 0.12
N LEU A 68 -1.58 -1.29 0.54
CA LEU A 68 -0.51 -1.96 1.27
C LEU A 68 -0.98 -2.50 2.62
N ARG A 69 -1.84 -1.75 3.33
CA ARG A 69 -2.45 -2.21 4.58
C ARG A 69 -3.34 -3.45 4.35
N GLN A 70 -4.17 -3.48 3.30
CA GLN A 70 -4.98 -4.65 2.93
C GLN A 70 -4.10 -5.86 2.55
N MET A 71 -2.90 -5.62 2.02
CA MET A 71 -1.82 -6.59 1.81
C MET A 71 -0.96 -6.86 3.06
N CYS A 72 -1.39 -6.39 4.22
CA CYS A 72 -0.75 -6.62 5.52
C CYS A 72 0.64 -5.99 5.67
N VAL A 73 0.85 -4.85 5.04
CA VAL A 73 2.04 -4.00 5.21
C VAL A 73 1.63 -2.71 5.91
N ASP A 74 2.03 -2.55 7.18
CA ASP A 74 1.85 -1.29 7.93
C ASP A 74 3.01 -0.33 7.66
N VAL A 75 2.82 0.55 6.68
CA VAL A 75 3.82 1.56 6.30
C VAL A 75 4.03 2.62 7.38
N PHE A 76 2.98 3.00 8.12
CA PHE A 76 3.12 4.01 9.18
C PHE A 76 3.79 3.44 10.43
N GLY A 77 3.54 2.19 10.78
CA GLY A 77 4.28 1.48 11.83
C GLY A 77 5.78 1.42 11.53
N ARG A 78 6.14 1.11 10.28
CA ARG A 78 7.53 1.13 9.82
C ARG A 78 8.15 2.51 9.87
N LEU A 79 7.42 3.54 9.42
CA LEU A 79 7.89 4.92 9.50
C LEU A 79 8.16 5.35 10.94
N ARG A 80 7.24 5.05 11.87
CA ARG A 80 7.44 5.33 13.30
C ARG A 80 8.69 4.65 13.86
N ALA A 81 8.91 3.37 13.55
CA ALA A 81 10.09 2.64 13.99
C ALA A 81 11.40 3.26 13.44
N LEU A 82 11.40 3.67 12.17
CA LEU A 82 12.55 4.33 11.54
C LEU A 82 12.84 5.70 12.19
N LEU A 83 11.80 6.49 12.47
CA LEU A 83 11.95 7.80 13.10
C LEU A 83 12.43 7.67 14.56
N ALA A 84 11.92 6.69 15.31
CA ALA A 84 12.37 6.43 16.67
C ALA A 84 13.86 6.04 16.74
N GLY A 85 14.36 5.28 15.74
CA GLY A 85 15.78 4.91 15.65
C GLY A 85 16.72 6.07 15.31
N ARG A 86 16.24 7.14 14.67
CA ARG A 86 17.04 8.34 14.34
C ARG A 86 17.29 9.26 15.55
N GLY A 87 16.51 9.13 16.62
CA GLY A 87 16.66 9.92 17.84
C GLY A 87 17.79 9.46 18.77
N GLN A 88 18.48 8.35 18.48
CA GLN A 88 19.49 7.75 19.37
C GLN A 88 20.93 7.92 18.87
N SER A 89 21.20 8.80 17.89
CA SER A 89 22.52 8.97 17.27
C SER A 89 23.19 10.32 17.52
N GLN A 90 22.66 11.15 18.43
CA GLN A 90 23.27 12.42 18.85
C GLN A 90 23.29 12.50 20.37
N GLY A 91 24.41 12.09 20.97
CA GLY A 91 24.59 12.17 22.42
C GLY A 91 25.76 11.32 22.88
N GLY A 92 26.98 11.69 22.49
CA GLY A 92 28.19 10.96 22.89
C GLY A 92 29.43 11.50 22.21
N ASP A 93 29.81 12.73 22.52
CA ASP A 93 31.23 13.15 22.58
C ASP A 93 31.30 14.45 23.40
N GLY A 94 31.92 14.34 24.57
CA GLY A 94 32.05 15.40 25.58
C GLY A 94 32.51 14.82 26.91
#